data_AF-A0A538FZ27-F1
#
_entry.id   AF-A0A538FZ27-F1
#
_cell.length_a   1.000
_cell.length_b   1.000
_cell.length_c   1.000
_cell.angle_alpha   90.00
_cell.angle_beta   90.00
_cell.angle_gamma   90.00
#
_symmetry.space_group_name_H-M   'P 1'
#
loop_
_entity.id
_entity.type
_entity.pdbx_description
1 polymer ?
#
loop_
_entity_poly.entity_id
_entity_poly.type
_entity_poly.pdbx_seq_one_letter_code
_entity_poly.pdbx_strand_id
1 'polypeptide(L)' 'MLQVLAVIHVILSIALVVLILLHSGRDTGFGGMGFTPASQGGTHIVERNLTRLTVVIGILFFANTIALFHELK' A
#
# COMPACT_ATOMS: atom_id res chain seq x y z
N MET A 1 -11.48 -10.66 21.36
CA MET A 1 -11.43 -10.09 20.00
C MET A 1 -10.11 -9.38 19.71
N LEU A 2 -9.53 -8.67 20.68
CA LEU A 2 -8.22 -8.02 20.60
C LEU A 2 -7.10 -8.84 19.92
N GLN A 3 -6.86 -10.09 20.33
CA GLN A 3 -5.78 -10.92 19.77
C GLN A 3 -5.96 -11.17 18.27
N VAL A 4 -7.20 -11.37 17.83
CA VAL A 4 -7.53 -11.59 16.41
C VAL A 4 -7.29 -10.32 15.60
N LEU A 5 -7.78 -9.17 16.10
CA LEU A 5 -7.58 -7.87 15.44
C LEU A 5 -6.10 -7.48 15.38
N ALA A 6 -5.32 -7.79 16.41
CA ALA A 6 -3.88 -7.55 16.45
C ALA A 6 -3.13 -8.39 15.40
N VAL A 7 -3.45 -9.68 15.28
CA VAL A 7 -2.86 -10.55 14.25
C VAL A 7 -3.22 -10.05 12.85
N ILE A 8 -4.50 -9.70 12.61
CA ILE A 8 -4.95 -9.12 11.34
C ILE A 8 -4.21 -7.82 11.04
N HIS A 9 -4.00 -6.97 12.05
CA HIS A 9 -3.28 -5.71 11.88
C HIS A 9 -1.84 -5.95 11.41
N VAL A 10 -1.13 -6.90 12.03
CA VAL A 10 0.24 -7.25 11.61
C VAL A 10 0.28 -7.76 10.17
N ILE A 11 -0.69 -8.60 9.78
CA ILE A 11 -0.78 -9.09 8.40
C ILE A 11 -1.02 -7.95 7.42
N LEU A 12 -1.95 -7.03 7.73
CA LEU A 12 -2.23 -5.85 6.90
C LEU A 12 -1.01 -4.93 6.78
N SER A 13 -0.24 -4.74 7.86
CA SER A 13 1.01 -3.98 7.85
C SER A 13 2.04 -4.60 6.91
N ILE A 14 2.27 -5.92 7.03
CA ILE A 14 3.24 -6.63 6.18
C ILE A 14 2.78 -6.56 4.71
N ALA A 15 1.49 -6.79 4.45
CA ALA A 15 0.93 -6.69 3.11
C ALA A 15 1.15 -5.29 2.52
N LEU A 16 0.90 -4.22 3.27
CA LEU A 16 1.17 -2.85 2.81
C LEU A 16 2.64 -2.61 2.49
N VAL A 17 3.55 -3.02 3.38
CA VAL A 17 4.98 -2.85 3.14
C VAL A 17 5.40 -3.55 1.86
N VAL A 18 4.98 -4.81 1.65
CA VAL A 18 5.28 -5.55 0.43
C VAL A 18 4.70 -4.85 -0.81
N LEU A 19 3.44 -4.42 -0.76
CA LEU A 19 2.77 -3.77 -1.89
C LEU A 19 3.41 -2.42 -2.26
N ILE A 20 3.86 -1.66 -1.26
CA ILE A 20 4.57 -0.39 -1.47
C ILE A 20 5.93 -0.66 -2.10
N LEU A 21 6.68 -1.65 -1.61
CA LEU A 21 7.99 -2.01 -2.17
C LEU A 21 7.90 -2.58 -3.59
N LEU A 22 6.76 -3.15 -3.98
CA LEU A 22 6.49 -3.58 -5.35
C LEU A 22 6.21 -2.43 -6.32
N HIS A 23 5.96 -1.20 -5.84
CA HIS A 23 5.84 -0.05 -6.74
C HIS A 23 7.20 0.29 -7.35
N SER A 24 7.19 0.58 -8.65
CA SER A 24 8.39 1.01 -9.36
C SER A 24 8.93 2.30 -8.76
N GLY A 25 10.16 2.26 -8.22
CA GLY A 25 10.84 3.45 -7.71
C GLY A 25 11.32 4.42 -8.80
N ARG A 26 11.02 4.15 -10.08
CA ARG A 26 11.49 4.92 -11.26
C ARG A 26 11.13 6.40 -11.17
N ASP A 27 10.00 6.73 -10.54
CA ASP A 27 9.51 8.11 -10.39
C ASP A 27 9.85 8.72 -9.02
N THR A 28 10.66 8.05 -8.20
CA THR A 28 11.01 8.52 -6.84
C THR A 28 12.35 9.29 -6.82
N GLY A 29 12.42 10.40 -6.07
CA GLY A 29 13.64 11.20 -5.88
C GLY A 29 13.87 12.32 -6.91
N PHE A 30 15.11 12.82 -7.01
CA PHE A 30 15.48 13.92 -7.93
C PHE A 30 15.37 13.52 -9.42
N GLY A 31 15.50 12.24 -9.76
CA GLY A 31 15.31 11.74 -11.13
C GLY A 31 13.87 11.78 -11.64
N GLY A 32 12.89 11.74 -10.72
CA GLY A 32 11.45 11.89 -11.03
C GLY A 32 10.97 13.33 -11.13
N MET A 33 11.75 14.32 -10.65
CA MET A 33 11.43 15.75 -10.80
C MET A 33 11.74 16.30 -12.21
N GLY A 34 12.47 15.55 -13.03
CA GLY A 34 12.75 15.89 -14.43
C GLY A 34 11.73 15.27 -15.39
N PHE A 35 11.67 15.78 -16.62
CA PHE A 35 10.89 15.21 -17.72
C PHE A 35 11.46 13.83 -18.10
N THR A 36 11.04 12.78 -17.39
CA THR A 36 11.25 11.40 -17.85
C THR A 36 10.16 11.11 -18.89
N PRO A 37 10.50 10.81 -20.15
CA PRO A 37 9.48 10.41 -21.11
C PRO A 37 8.73 9.21 -20.56
N ALA A 38 7.40 9.35 -20.40
CA ALA A 38 6.54 8.27 -19.99
C ALA A 38 6.78 7.10 -20.95
N SER A 39 7.40 6.03 -20.45
CA SER A 39 7.56 4.81 -21.24
C SER A 39 6.18 4.17 -21.33
N GLN A 40 5.48 4.43 -22.44
CA GLN A 40 4.14 3.91 -22.77
C GLN A 40 4.17 2.40 -23.07
N GLY A 41 4.98 1.62 -22.35
CA GLY A 41 5.04 0.16 -22.44
C GLY A 41 4.00 -0.50 -21.54
N GLY A 42 3.63 -1.74 -21.85
CA GLY A 42 2.53 -2.51 -21.23
C GLY A 42 2.56 -2.73 -19.71
N THR A 43 3.50 -2.13 -18.98
CA THR A 43 3.58 -2.13 -17.51
C THR A 43 2.54 -1.23 -16.85
N HIS A 44 1.96 -0.25 -17.56
CA HIS A 44 0.99 0.70 -17.02
C HIS A 44 -0.27 0.05 -16.41
N ILE A 45 -0.72 -1.10 -16.95
CA ILE A 45 -1.87 -1.82 -16.42
C ILE A 45 -1.53 -2.45 -15.07
N VAL A 46 -0.35 -3.06 -14.96
CA VAL A 46 0.10 -3.71 -13.71
C VAL A 46 0.29 -2.67 -12.61
N GLU A 47 0.92 -1.54 -12.92
CA GLU A 47 1.12 -0.45 -11.96
C GLU A 47 -0.21 0.11 -11.45
N ARG A 48 -1.17 0.39 -12.34
CA ARG A 48 -2.51 0.87 -11.92
C ARG A 48 -3.26 -0.14 -11.07
N ASN A 49 -3.12 -1.44 -11.35
CA ASN A 49 -3.73 -2.47 -10.52
C ASN A 49 -3.05 -2.56 -9.15
N LEU A 50 -1.73 -2.48 -9.11
CA LEU A 50 -0.96 -2.49 -7.86
C LEU A 50 -1.32 -1.29 -6.97
N THR A 51 -1.47 -0.10 -7.56
CA THR A 51 -1.95 1.08 -6.85
C THR A 51 -3.36 0.88 -6.29
N ARG A 52 -4.30 0.37 -7.10
CA ARG A 52 -5.67 0.10 -6.64
C ARG A 52 -5.70 -0.88 -5.47
N LEU A 53 -4.92 -1.96 -5.57
CA LEU A 53 -4.83 -2.97 -4.52
C LEU A 53 -4.23 -2.36 -3.24
N THR A 54 -3.15 -1.57 -3.37
CA THR A 54 -2.52 -0.88 -2.23
C THR A 54 -3.48 0.08 -1.53
N VAL A 55 -4.28 0.84 -2.29
CA VAL A 55 -5.31 1.72 -1.74
C VAL A 55 -6.36 0.94 -0.96
N VAL A 56 -6.86 -0.17 -1.52
CA VAL A 56 -7.85 -1.02 -0.83
C VAL A 56 -7.28 -1.57 0.49
N ILE A 57 -6.06 -2.10 0.48
CA ILE A 57 -5.43 -2.62 1.70
C ILE A 57 -5.13 -1.48 2.69
N GLY A 58 -4.76 -0.29 2.21
CA GLY A 58 -4.54 0.90 3.05
C GLY A 58 -5.80 1.33 3.80
N ILE A 59 -6.95 1.29 3.14
CA ILE A 59 -8.25 1.58 3.76
C ILE A 59 -8.57 0.51 4.82
N LEU A 60 -8.36 -0.77 4.50
CA LEU A 60 -8.58 -1.86 5.46
C LEU A 60 -7.66 -1.76 6.69
N PHE A 61 -6.39 -1.41 6.48
CA PHE A 61 -5.43 -1.17 7.54
C PHE A 61 -5.92 -0.05 8.46
N PHE A 62 -6.31 1.09 7.90
CA PHE A 62 -6.81 2.23 8.66
C PHE A 62 -8.09 1.89 9.45
N ALA A 63 -9.04 1.20 8.83
CA ALA A 63 -10.26 0.74 9.49
C ALA A 63 -9.94 -0.21 10.66
N ASN A 64 -9.00 -1.15 10.47
CA ASN A 64 -8.57 -2.08 11.52
C ASN A 64 -7.83 -1.36 12.65
N THR A 65 -7.07 -0.29 12.37
CA THR A 65 -6.46 0.56 13.39
C THR A 65 -7.51 1.21 14.29
N ILE A 66 -8.58 1.76 13.70
CA ILE A 66 -9.68 2.37 14.47
C ILE A 66 -10.39 1.32 15.32
N ALA A 67 -10.69 0.15 14.74
CA ALA A 67 -11.32 -0.95 15.47
C ALA A 67 -10.45 -1.40 16.66
N LEU A 68 -9.14 -1.57 16.44
CA LEU A 68 -8.21 -1.96 17.50
C LEU A 68 -8.11 -0.89 18.60
N PHE A 69 -8.12 0.39 18.22
CA PHE A 69 -8.12 1.49 19.20
C PHE A 69 -9.38 1.50 20.06
N HIS A 70 -10.54 1.20 19.48
CA HIS A 70 -11.80 1.13 20.23
C HIS A 70 -11.86 -0.08 21.16
N GLU A 71 -11.37 -1.25 20.71
CA GLU A 71 -11.36 -2.50 21.50
C GLU A 71 -10.30 -2.53 22.60
N LEU A 72 -9.26 -1.68 22.48
CA LEU A 72 -8.22 -1.54 23.51
C LEU A 72 -8.65 -0.64 24.67
N LYS A 73 -9.69 0.18 24.47
CA LYS A 73 -10.27 1.06 25.48
C LYS A 73 -11.16 0.29 26.44
#